data_AF-A0A942FTF9-F1
#
_entry.id   AF-A0A942FTF9-F1
#
_cell.length_a   1.000
_cell.length_b   1.000
_cell.length_c   1.000
_cell.angle_alpha   90.00
_cell.angle_beta   90.00
_cell.angle_gamma   90.00
#
_symmetry.space_group_name_H-M   'P 1'
#
loop_
_entity.id
_entity.type
_entity.pdbx_description
1 polymer ?
#
loop_
_entity_poly.entity_id
_entity_poly.type
_entity_poly.pdbx_seq_one_letter_code
_entity_poly.pdbx_strand_id
1 'polypeptide(L)'
;MNTSTHPHNRTRNRDLARIHALARDLELPDEAYRAVLYCLTGKRSAGLLDAAERRKVVAFMTSELIAKRRAAYAHEVVRLRLGAALISDEMVGRSLEALEVLGVA
;
A
#
# COMPACT_ATOMS: atom_id res chain seq x y z
N MET A 1 -21.03 31.91 -23.73
CA MET A 1 -20.22 30.79 -23.21
C MET A 1 -19.85 31.10 -21.78
N ASN A 2 -20.53 30.49 -20.80
CA ASN A 2 -20.33 30.82 -19.39
C ASN A 2 -19.25 29.93 -18.80
N THR A 3 -18.01 30.42 -18.78
CA THR A 3 -16.89 29.80 -18.06
C THR A 3 -17.01 30.13 -16.57
N SER A 4 -17.97 29.50 -15.89
CA SER A 4 -18.06 29.59 -14.43
C SER A 4 -16.93 28.78 -13.78
N THR A 5 -15.75 29.38 -13.80
CA THR A 5 -14.53 28.87 -13.17
C THR A 5 -14.62 29.13 -11.66
N HIS A 6 -15.52 28.44 -10.97
CA HIS A 6 -15.62 28.52 -9.53
C HIS A 6 -14.45 27.74 -8.89
N PRO A 7 -13.53 28.38 -8.15
CA PRO A 7 -12.36 27.72 -7.54
C PRO A 7 -12.75 26.56 -6.61
N HIS A 8 -13.92 26.62 -5.99
CA HIS A 8 -14.48 25.53 -5.17
C HIS A 8 -14.65 24.20 -5.93
N ASN A 9 -14.93 24.26 -7.24
CA ASN A 9 -15.12 23.07 -8.07
C ASN A 9 -13.78 22.38 -8.39
N ARG A 10 -12.70 23.14 -8.58
CA ARG A 10 -11.36 22.57 -8.84
C ARG A 10 -10.85 21.77 -7.65
N THR A 11 -10.95 22.34 -6.45
CA THR A 11 -10.53 21.64 -5.22
C THR A 11 -11.35 20.38 -5.01
N ARG A 12 -12.68 20.45 -5.17
CA ARG A 12 -13.55 19.27 -5.08
C ARG A 12 -13.14 18.18 -6.06
N ASN A 13 -12.97 18.51 -7.34
CA ASN A 13 -12.64 17.51 -8.36
C ASN A 13 -11.26 16.90 -8.14
N ARG A 14 -10.28 17.70 -7.70
CA ARG A 14 -8.96 17.20 -7.32
C ARG A 14 -9.05 16.21 -6.16
N ASP A 15 -9.80 16.53 -5.11
CA ASP A 15 -9.93 15.65 -3.95
C ASP A 15 -10.66 14.35 -4.31
N LEU A 16 -11.72 14.42 -5.13
CA LEU A 16 -12.43 13.23 -5.61
C LEU A 16 -11.53 12.34 -6.49
N ALA A 17 -10.80 12.94 -7.43
CA ALA A 17 -9.84 12.20 -8.26
C ALA A 17 -8.78 11.52 -7.38
N ARG A 18 -8.31 12.19 -6.33
CA ARG A 18 -7.36 11.63 -5.37
C ARG A 18 -7.95 10.45 -4.60
N ILE A 19 -9.19 10.54 -4.13
CA ILE A 19 -9.88 9.43 -3.46
C ILE A 19 -9.97 8.21 -4.38
N HIS A 20 -10.37 8.40 -5.65
CA HIS A 20 -10.46 7.30 -6.61
C HIS A 20 -9.10 6.68 -6.96
N ALA A 21 -8.05 7.50 -7.09
CA ALA A 21 -6.69 7.01 -7.31
C ALA A 21 -6.21 6.17 -6.11
N LEU A 22 -6.42 6.64 -4.88
CA LEU A 22 -6.05 5.92 -3.67
C LEU A 22 -6.84 4.60 -3.51
N ALA A 23 -8.14 4.60 -3.83
CA ALA A 23 -8.94 3.38 -3.82
C ALA A 23 -8.40 2.33 -4.80
N ARG A 24 -7.94 2.76 -5.98
CA ARG A 24 -7.27 1.90 -6.96
C ARG A 24 -5.92 1.39 -6.45
N ASP A 25 -5.07 2.26 -5.90
CA ASP A 25 -3.75 1.88 -5.38
C ASP A 25 -3.86 0.91 -4.19
N LEU A 26 -4.94 1.02 -3.42
CA LEU A 26 -5.28 0.09 -2.35
C LEU A 26 -5.95 -1.19 -2.84
N GLU A 27 -6.35 -1.25 -4.12
CA GLU A 27 -7.09 -2.34 -4.74
C GLU A 27 -8.41 -2.64 -4.00
N LEU A 28 -9.08 -1.59 -3.54
CA LEU A 28 -10.36 -1.73 -2.84
C LEU A 28 -11.46 -2.12 -3.84
N PRO A 29 -12.14 -3.26 -3.66
CA PRO A 29 -13.34 -3.56 -4.43
C PRO A 29 -14.45 -2.56 -4.06
N ASP A 30 -15.39 -2.35 -4.98
CA ASP A 30 -16.46 -1.34 -4.84
C ASP A 30 -17.19 -1.40 -3.50
N GLU A 31 -17.52 -2.59 -3.00
CA GLU A 31 -18.22 -2.74 -1.73
C GLU A 31 -17.34 -2.36 -0.54
N ALA A 32 -16.06 -2.77 -0.54
CA ALA A 32 -15.11 -2.36 0.50
C ALA A 32 -14.86 -0.84 0.46
N TYR A 33 -14.77 -0.26 -0.73
CA TYR A 33 -14.67 1.19 -0.90
C TYR A 33 -15.87 1.91 -0.30
N ARG A 34 -17.10 1.47 -0.59
CA ARG A 34 -18.33 2.03 -0.02
C ARG A 34 -18.39 1.86 1.50
N ALA A 35 -17.95 0.72 2.01
CA ALA A 35 -17.87 0.46 3.45
C ALA A 35 -16.88 1.43 4.13
N VAL A 36 -15.70 1.64 3.58
CA VAL A 36 -14.72 2.61 4.10
C VAL A 36 -15.31 4.02 4.13
N LEU A 37 -15.96 4.46 3.05
CA LEU A 37 -16.62 5.77 3.03
C LEU A 37 -17.69 5.88 4.12
N TYR A 38 -18.53 4.86 4.24
CA TYR A 38 -19.61 4.83 5.23
C TYR A 38 -19.08 4.84 6.67
N CYS A 39 -18.06 4.05 6.98
CA CYS A 39 -17.45 4.03 8.31
C CYS A 39 -16.83 5.39 8.70
N LEU A 40 -16.22 6.10 7.74
CA LEU A 40 -15.54 7.37 8.02
C LEU A 40 -16.49 8.57 8.07
N THR A 41 -17.58 8.54 7.30
CA THR A 41 -18.39 9.73 6.97
C THR A 41 -19.90 9.51 7.06
N GLY A 42 -20.38 8.27 7.24
CA GLY A 42 -21.78 7.91 7.15
C GLY A 42 -22.36 7.91 5.72
N LYS A 43 -21.53 8.19 4.71
CA LYS A 43 -21.97 8.31 3.30
C LYS A 43 -21.37 7.19 2.46
N ARG A 44 -22.18 6.61 1.56
CA ARG A 44 -21.75 5.53 0.66
C ARG A 44 -21.14 6.00 -0.66
N SER A 45 -21.10 7.32 -0.91
CA SER A 45 -20.60 7.87 -2.18
C SER A 45 -19.68 9.07 -1.92
N ALA A 46 -18.52 9.07 -2.58
CA ALA A 46 -17.58 10.19 -2.50
C ALA A 46 -18.19 11.50 -3.03
N GLY A 47 -19.16 11.42 -3.96
CA GLY A 47 -19.85 12.59 -4.50
C GLY A 47 -20.68 13.36 -3.48
N LEU A 48 -21.08 12.71 -2.38
CA LEU A 48 -21.87 13.28 -1.27
C LEU A 48 -21.00 13.93 -0.18
N LEU A 49 -19.68 13.78 -0.28
CA LEU A 49 -18.76 14.26 0.74
C LEU A 49 -18.57 15.77 0.66
N ASP A 50 -18.58 16.43 1.82
CA ASP A 50 -18.15 17.81 1.97
C ASP A 50 -16.61 17.93 1.94
N ALA A 51 -16.10 19.16 2.09
CA ALA A 51 -14.66 19.39 2.05
C ALA A 51 -13.89 18.78 3.23
N ALA A 52 -14.46 18.74 4.42
CA ALA A 52 -13.81 18.17 5.60
C ALA A 52 -13.78 16.63 5.54
N GLU A 53 -14.90 16.03 5.13
CA GLU A 53 -15.03 14.60 4.93
C GLU A 53 -14.08 14.10 3.83
N ARG A 54 -13.97 14.79 2.69
CA ARG A 54 -12.99 14.43 1.64
C ARG A 54 -11.57 14.43 2.16
N ARG A 55 -11.18 15.45 2.95
CA ARG A 55 -9.84 15.50 3.57
C ARG A 55 -9.60 14.33 4.52
N LYS A 56 -10.60 13.98 5.34
CA LYS A 56 -10.54 12.84 6.27
C LYS A 56 -10.34 11.52 5.51
N VAL A 57 -11.10 11.29 4.44
CA VAL A 57 -10.97 10.08 3.61
C VAL A 57 -9.61 10.01 2.93
N VAL A 58 -9.13 11.12 2.34
CA VAL A 58 -7.79 11.17 1.71
C VAL A 58 -6.68 10.88 2.72
N ALA A 59 -6.75 11.45 3.92
CA ALA A 59 -5.76 11.22 4.97
C ALA A 59 -5.74 9.75 5.40
N PHE A 60 -6.92 9.16 5.66
CA PHE A 60 -7.04 7.76 6.01
C PHE A 60 -6.47 6.84 4.93
N MET A 61 -6.93 6.95 3.68
CA MET A 61 -6.48 6.06 2.59
C MET A 61 -5.00 6.22 2.28
N THR A 62 -4.45 7.43 2.46
CA THR A 62 -2.99 7.65 2.30
C THR A 62 -2.21 6.91 3.38
N SER A 63 -2.67 6.95 4.64
CA SER A 63 -2.06 6.21 5.75
C SER A 63 -2.08 4.70 5.48
N GLU A 64 -3.22 4.16 5.05
CA GLU A 64 -3.36 2.74 4.71
C GLU A 64 -2.43 2.32 3.57
N LEU A 65 -2.27 3.16 2.54
CA LEU A 65 -1.38 2.86 1.42
C LEU A 65 0.09 2.82 1.88
N ILE A 66 0.49 3.73 2.77
CA ILE A 66 1.84 3.73 3.36
C ILE A 66 2.04 2.45 4.19
N ALA A 67 1.05 2.06 4.99
CA ALA A 67 1.12 0.83 5.77
C ALA A 67 1.24 -0.42 4.87
N LYS A 68 0.41 -0.54 3.82
CA LYS A 68 0.48 -1.63 2.81
C LYS A 68 1.87 -1.73 2.19
N ARG A 69 2.45 -0.59 1.76
CA ARG A 69 3.79 -0.54 1.15
C ARG A 69 4.89 -0.93 2.13
N ARG A 70 4.81 -0.50 3.39
CA ARG A 70 5.77 -0.88 4.44
C ARG A 70 5.72 -2.37 4.72
N ALA A 71 4.52 -2.95 4.80
CA ALA A 71 4.35 -4.39 4.99
C ALA A 71 4.96 -5.19 3.83
N ALA A 72 4.74 -4.76 2.58
CA ALA A 72 5.35 -5.39 1.41
C ALA A 72 6.88 -5.33 1.44
N TYR A 73 7.46 -4.18 1.79
CA TYR A 73 8.91 -4.03 1.94
C TYR A 73 9.47 -4.90 3.07
N ALA A 74 8.79 -4.94 4.22
CA ALA A 74 9.21 -5.77 5.34
C ALA A 74 9.22 -7.26 4.97
N HIS A 75 8.21 -7.73 4.25
CA HIS A 75 8.15 -9.10 3.74
C HIS A 75 9.32 -9.41 2.80
N GLU A 76 9.62 -8.49 1.88
CA GLU A 76 10.74 -8.66 0.93
C GLU A 76 12.10 -8.69 1.64
N VAL A 77 12.32 -7.83 2.63
CA VAL A 77 13.56 -7.83 3.43
C VAL A 77 13.71 -9.14 4.21
N VAL A 78 12.62 -9.66 4.79
CA VAL A 78 12.64 -10.96 5.48
C VAL A 78 12.94 -12.09 4.49
N ARG A 79 12.33 -12.09 3.31
CA ARG A 79 12.58 -13.07 2.24
C ARG A 79 14.05 -13.09 1.82
N LEU A 80 14.65 -11.92 1.59
CA LEU A 80 16.06 -11.82 1.21
C LEU A 80 17.00 -12.27 2.34
N ARG A 81 16.71 -11.91 3.59
CA ARG A 81 17.51 -12.34 4.75
C ARG A 81 17.46 -13.84 4.97
N LEU A 82 16.29 -14.46 4.88
CA LEU A 82 16.13 -15.91 5.01
C LEU A 82 16.77 -16.65 3.83
N GLY A 83 16.61 -16.15 2.60
CA GLY A 83 17.27 -16.73 1.43
C GLY A 83 18.80 -16.69 1.53
N ALA A 84 19.37 -15.57 2.00
CA ALA A 84 20.81 -15.44 2.20
C ALA A 84 21.35 -16.35 3.32
N ALA A 85 20.55 -16.58 4.37
CA ALA A 85 20.90 -17.52 5.44
C ALA A 85 20.94 -18.97 4.93
N LEU A 86 19.97 -19.37 4.11
CA LEU A 86 19.93 -20.72 3.53
C LEU A 86 21.10 -20.99 2.56
N ILE A 87 21.47 -20.01 1.74
CA ILE A 87 22.64 -20.12 0.84
C ILE A 87 23.94 -20.25 1.65
N SER A 88 24.07 -19.49 2.74
CA SER A 88 25.24 -19.56 3.61
C SER A 88 25.38 -20.94 4.28
N ASP A 89 24.27 -21.52 4.76
CA ASP A 89 24.26 -22.83 5.41
C ASP A 89 24.62 -23.96 4.42
N GLU A 90 24.09 -23.90 3.19
CA GLU A 90 24.42 -24.85 2.12
C GLU A 90 25.90 -24.74 1.69
N MET A 91 26.45 -23.53 1.63
CA MET A 91 27.87 -23.31 1.30
C MET A 91 28.80 -23.86 2.38
N VAL A 92 28.45 -23.69 3.66
CA VAL A 92 29.21 -24.24 4.79
C VAL A 92 29.16 -25.77 4.77
N GLY A 93 27.99 -26.37 4.55
CA GLY A 93 27.84 -27.83 4.43
C GLY A 93 28.71 -28.41 3.32
N ARG A 94 28.65 -27.85 2.11
CA ARG A 94 29.49 -28.30 0.98
C ARG A 94 30.99 -28.11 1.22
N SER A 95 31.39 -27.09 1.97
CA SER A 95 32.80 -26.86 2.32
C SER A 95 33.31 -27.87 3.33
N LEU A 96 32.48 -28.27 4.31
CA LEU A 96 32.78 -29.33 5.26
C LEU A 96 32.91 -30.69 4.56
N GLU A 97 31.96 -31.06 3.68
CA GLU A 97 32.06 -32.29 2.88
C GLU A 97 33.33 -32.30 2.02
N ALA A 98 33.68 -31.17 1.38
CA ALA A 98 34.89 -31.07 0.58
C ALA A 98 36.17 -31.25 1.42
N LEU A 99 36.19 -30.76 2.67
CA LEU A 99 37.33 -30.93 3.58
C LEU A 99 37.45 -32.38 4.09
N GLU A 100 36.33 -33.06 4.34
CA GLU A 100 36.31 -34.49 4.67
C GLU A 100 36.85 -35.36 3.52
N VAL A 101 36.44 -35.09 2.28
CA VAL A 101 36.94 -35.79 1.08
C VAL A 101 38.44 -35.58 0.89
N LEU A 102 38.97 -34.42 1.26
CA LEU A 102 40.39 -34.11 1.22
C LEU A 102 41.17 -34.65 2.44
N GLY A 103 40.50 -35.25 3.43
CA GLY A 103 41.12 -35.82 4.63
C GLY A 103 41.74 -34.78 5.58
N VAL A 104 41.23 -33.54 5.56
CA VAL A 104 41.77 -32.41 6.33
C VAL A 104 40.87 -32.02 7.51
N ALA A 105 39.81 -32.80 7.76
CA ALA A 105 38.85 -32.60 8.85
C ALA A 105 39.30 -33.24 10.17
#